data_AF-V6LJK1-F1
#
_entry.id   AF-V6LJK1-F1
#
_cell.length_a   1.000
_cell.length_b   1.000
_cell.length_c   1.000
_cell.angle_alpha   90.00
_cell.angle_beta   90.00
_cell.angle_gamma   90.00
#
_symmetry.space_group_name_H-M   'P 1'
#
loop_
_entity.id
_entity.type
_entity.pdbx_description
1 polymer ?
#
loop_
_entity_poly.entity_id
_entity_poly.type
_entity_poly.pdbx_seq_one_letter_code
_entity_poly.pdbx_strand_id
1 'polypeptide(L)'
;MSGDQQDELSDFDPTQIISKGKCPLYDQLESEVAVPKARIPYIVQNFPFMRKSLLTYGVELKMNLQDNSLSVQTNKNLLDPTTYLLAKQYIQLVSRGFAADEATLVFQPSVECEIIKLRPPTSKALKRRTRFAGPQGQTMKALGLLTNTRLALSGKTLAVIGSPQGIELMMGITRDCFEKNIHPVKWVKGLMIRRELQKVPDLENEDWSKFYPKEARRNHKKKKVNIHKKKNGIVDVGKFSERKVDKQMEMGDFSAFKSKKSAE
;
A
#
# COMPACT_ATOMS: atom_id res chain seq x y z
N MET A 1 36.59 25.33 -43.50
CA MET A 1 36.23 25.36 -42.07
C MET A 1 35.33 24.18 -41.80
N SER A 2 35.91 23.01 -41.55
CA SER A 2 35.20 21.76 -41.23
C SER A 2 36.27 20.65 -41.22
N GLY A 3 36.84 20.35 -40.05
CA GLY A 3 37.92 19.36 -39.98
C GLY A 3 38.30 18.87 -38.59
N ASP A 4 38.08 19.63 -37.52
CA ASP A 4 38.77 19.35 -36.25
C ASP A 4 37.86 18.89 -35.09
N GLN A 5 36.77 18.17 -35.37
CA GLN A 5 35.87 17.65 -34.30
C GLN A 5 35.74 16.11 -34.26
N GLN A 6 36.50 15.37 -35.07
CA GLN A 6 36.36 13.91 -35.14
C GLN A 6 37.43 13.12 -34.36
N ASP A 7 38.50 13.76 -33.87
CA ASP A 7 39.63 13.07 -33.24
C ASP A 7 39.54 12.92 -31.71
N GLU A 8 38.56 13.53 -31.03
CA GLU A 8 38.40 13.36 -29.57
C GLU A 8 37.49 12.19 -29.17
N LEU A 9 36.88 11.49 -30.14
CA LEU A 9 35.97 10.36 -29.88
C LEU A 9 36.66 8.99 -29.97
N SER A 10 37.90 8.92 -30.46
CA SER A 10 38.64 7.66 -30.69
C SER A 10 39.45 7.15 -29.49
N ASP A 11 39.69 7.99 -28.48
CA ASP A 11 40.47 7.65 -27.27
C ASP A 11 39.59 7.34 -26.04
N PHE A 12 38.27 7.27 -26.19
CA PHE A 12 37.39 6.89 -25.08
C PHE A 12 37.45 5.39 -24.82
N ASP A 13 38.37 4.98 -23.96
CA ASP A 13 38.44 3.64 -23.42
C ASP A 13 37.56 3.53 -22.15
N PRO A 14 36.35 2.89 -22.22
CA PRO A 14 35.44 2.78 -21.09
C PRO A 14 36.03 1.98 -19.92
N THR A 15 37.09 1.19 -20.15
CA THR A 15 37.79 0.45 -19.09
C THR A 15 38.71 1.32 -18.24
N GLN A 16 39.12 2.51 -18.70
CA GLN A 16 39.91 3.44 -17.89
C GLN A 16 39.12 4.00 -16.69
N ILE A 17 37.79 4.08 -16.80
CA ILE A 17 36.89 4.44 -15.70
C ILE A 17 36.97 3.41 -14.55
N ILE A 18 37.14 2.14 -14.90
CA ILE A 18 37.15 1.02 -13.96
C ILE A 18 38.53 0.84 -13.31
N SER A 19 39.59 1.36 -13.96
CA SER A 19 41.01 1.10 -13.63
C SER A 19 41.44 1.45 -12.19
N LYS A 20 40.65 2.21 -11.43
CA LYS A 20 40.95 2.56 -10.03
C LYS A 20 40.09 1.84 -8.98
N GLY A 21 39.29 0.85 -9.36
CA GLY A 21 38.45 0.08 -8.41
C GLY A 21 37.47 0.93 -7.62
N LYS A 22 37.10 2.11 -8.14
CA LYS A 22 36.22 3.08 -7.49
C LYS A 22 35.07 3.38 -8.43
N CYS A 23 33.86 3.55 -7.86
CA CYS A 23 32.68 3.92 -8.63
C CYS A 23 32.91 5.17 -9.50
N PRO A 24 32.49 5.16 -10.78
CA PRO A 24 32.52 6.33 -11.66
C PRO A 24 31.69 7.51 -11.14
N LEU A 25 30.62 7.20 -10.40
CA LEU A 25 29.70 8.16 -9.80
C LEU A 25 30.30 8.69 -8.49
N TYR A 26 31.20 9.67 -8.61
CA TYR A 26 31.80 10.38 -7.47
C TYR A 26 30.95 11.52 -6.94
N ASP A 27 29.91 11.94 -7.66
CA ASP A 27 29.00 12.96 -7.15
C ASP A 27 28.31 12.44 -5.89
N GLN A 28 28.28 13.27 -4.85
CA GLN A 28 27.63 12.96 -3.59
C GLN A 28 26.12 12.84 -3.83
N LEU A 29 25.65 11.62 -4.10
CA LEU A 29 24.24 11.34 -4.26
C LEU A 29 23.62 11.16 -2.88
N GLU A 30 22.62 11.98 -2.60
CA GLU A 30 21.77 11.85 -1.42
C GLU A 30 20.33 11.60 -1.85
N SER A 31 19.69 10.60 -1.23
CA SER A 31 18.28 10.31 -1.42
C SER A 31 17.59 10.23 -0.08
N GLU A 32 16.51 11.00 0.06
CA GLU A 32 15.73 11.07 1.28
C GLU A 32 14.36 10.40 1.09
N VAL A 33 13.91 9.68 2.12
CA VAL A 33 12.60 9.01 2.17
C VAL A 33 11.88 9.40 3.45
N ALA A 34 10.68 9.95 3.30
CA ALA A 34 9.81 10.28 4.43
C ALA A 34 9.24 9.02 5.09
N VAL A 35 9.24 9.02 6.42
CA VAL A 35 8.82 7.91 7.27
C VAL A 35 7.51 8.25 7.98
N PRO A 36 6.52 7.35 7.99
CA PRO A 36 5.31 7.54 8.78
C PRO A 36 5.61 7.63 10.29
N LYS A 37 4.96 8.57 10.99
CA LYS A 37 5.16 8.78 12.44
C LYS A 37 5.10 7.51 13.29
N ALA A 38 4.19 6.60 12.96
CA ALA A 38 4.01 5.33 13.66
C ALA A 38 5.23 4.38 13.56
N ARG A 39 6.11 4.57 12.57
CA ARG A 39 7.27 3.70 12.32
C ARG A 39 8.57 4.23 12.94
N ILE A 40 8.60 5.50 13.35
CA ILE A 40 9.79 6.15 13.92
C ILE A 40 10.36 5.40 15.13
N PRO A 41 9.58 5.00 16.14
CA PRO A 41 10.14 4.34 17.32
C PRO A 41 10.91 3.06 16.98
N TYR A 42 10.37 2.28 16.02
CA TYR A 42 11.01 1.07 15.52
C TYR A 42 12.32 1.37 14.78
N ILE A 43 12.34 2.43 13.96
CA ILE A 43 13.53 2.83 13.21
C ILE A 43 14.62 3.33 14.16
N VAL A 44 14.27 4.16 15.16
CA VAL A 44 15.23 4.66 16.16
C VAL A 44 15.88 3.49 16.90
N GLN A 45 15.10 2.49 17.32
CA GLN A 45 15.61 1.31 18.01
C GLN A 45 16.55 0.48 17.13
N ASN A 46 16.22 0.29 15.85
CA ASN A 46 16.99 -0.58 14.94
C ASN A 46 18.00 0.19 14.07
N PHE A 47 18.11 1.50 14.22
CA PHE A 47 19.00 2.35 13.43
C PHE A 47 20.46 1.90 13.45
N PRO A 48 21.06 1.50 14.60
CA PRO A 48 22.44 1.02 14.62
C PRO A 48 22.65 -0.22 13.74
N PHE A 49 21.67 -1.13 13.73
CA PHE A 49 21.72 -2.33 12.89
C PHE A 49 21.60 -1.99 11.40
N MET A 50 20.65 -1.10 11.05
CA MET A 50 20.48 -0.65 9.67
C MET A 50 21.73 0.05 9.13
N ARG A 51 22.34 0.94 9.94
CA ARG A 51 23.56 1.66 9.57
C ARG A 51 24.73 0.71 9.35
N LYS A 52 24.93 -0.28 10.23
CA LYS A 52 25.97 -1.31 10.07
C LYS A 52 25.77 -2.12 8.78
N SER A 53 24.54 -2.53 8.51
CA SER A 53 24.21 -3.33 7.32
C SER A 53 24.51 -2.58 6.02
N LEU A 54 24.13 -1.30 5.93
CA LEU A 54 24.39 -0.48 4.75
C LEU A 54 25.87 -0.09 4.59
N LEU A 55 26.58 0.07 5.71
CA LEU A 55 28.01 0.38 5.68
C LEU A 55 28.84 -0.74 5.06
N THR A 56 28.44 -2.01 5.25
CA THR A 56 29.06 -3.18 4.57
C THR A 56 29.02 -3.05 3.05
N TYR A 57 27.99 -2.40 2.52
CA TYR A 57 27.79 -2.16 1.09
C TYR A 57 28.38 -0.82 0.62
N GLY A 58 29.11 -0.09 1.48
CA GLY A 58 29.73 1.19 1.12
C GLY A 58 28.75 2.36 1.05
N VAL A 59 27.62 2.28 1.77
CA VAL A 59 26.57 3.30 1.78
C VAL A 59 26.35 3.82 3.20
N GLU A 60 26.28 5.15 3.37
CA GLU A 60 25.99 5.77 4.67
C GLU A 60 24.48 6.03 4.83
N LEU A 61 23.99 5.78 6.04
CA LEU A 61 22.61 6.03 6.45
C LEU A 61 22.56 7.16 7.48
N LYS A 62 21.76 8.18 7.20
CA LYS A 62 21.45 9.28 8.14
C LYS A 62 19.95 9.30 8.44
N MET A 63 19.59 9.84 9.61
CA MET A 63 18.20 9.95 10.06
C MET A 63 17.94 11.35 10.59
N ASN A 64 16.91 12.00 10.05
CA ASN A 64 16.43 13.30 10.51
C ASN A 64 15.14 13.12 11.29
N LEU A 65 15.21 13.35 12.60
CA LEU A 65 14.07 13.19 13.52
C LEU A 65 13.05 14.33 13.40
N GLN A 66 13.47 15.52 12.98
CA GLN A 66 12.58 16.68 12.82
C GLN A 66 11.66 16.48 11.61
N ASP A 67 12.23 16.14 10.45
CA ASP A 67 11.51 15.91 9.20
C ASP A 67 10.90 14.51 9.10
N ASN A 68 11.24 13.62 10.05
CA ASN A 68 10.86 12.21 10.06
C ASN A 68 11.27 11.50 8.77
N SER A 69 12.53 11.61 8.41
CA SER A 69 13.07 11.08 7.17
C SER A 69 14.36 10.30 7.39
N LEU A 70 14.63 9.41 6.44
CA LEU A 70 15.87 8.66 6.36
C LEU A 70 16.57 9.04 5.06
N SER A 71 17.86 9.35 5.13
CA SER A 71 18.66 9.64 3.94
C SER A 71 19.77 8.62 3.73
N VAL A 72 19.91 8.21 2.46
CA VAL A 72 21.01 7.39 1.95
C VAL A 72 22.03 8.34 1.34
N GLN A 73 23.31 8.18 1.68
CA GLN A 73 24.41 8.90 1.04
C GLN A 73 25.45 7.93 0.49
N THR A 74 25.98 8.24 -0.69
CA THR A 74 27.10 7.50 -1.30
C THR A 74 28.41 7.80 -0.58
N ASN A 75 29.23 6.76 -0.33
CA ASN A 75 30.58 6.92 0.21
C ASN A 75 31.63 6.71 -0.90
N LYS A 76 32.85 7.22 -0.70
CA LYS A 76 34.02 6.97 -1.56
C LYS A 76 34.39 5.49 -1.68
N ASN A 77 33.90 4.67 -0.75
CA ASN A 77 34.11 3.23 -0.71
C ASN A 77 33.05 2.44 -1.49
N LEU A 78 32.08 3.11 -2.12
CA LEU A 78 31.08 2.46 -2.96
C LEU A 78 31.78 1.84 -4.18
N LEU A 79 31.56 0.53 -4.38
CA LEU A 79 32.15 -0.24 -5.48
C LEU A 79 31.23 -0.32 -6.70
N ASP A 80 29.91 -0.41 -6.48
CA ASP A 80 28.91 -0.52 -7.54
C ASP A 80 27.78 0.53 -7.33
N PRO A 81 27.45 1.35 -8.34
CA PRO A 81 26.33 2.29 -8.24
C PRO A 81 24.97 1.63 -8.08
N THR A 82 24.75 0.38 -8.51
CA THR A 82 23.46 -0.30 -8.34
C THR A 82 23.12 -0.50 -6.85
N THR A 83 24.14 -0.63 -6.02
CA THR A 83 24.01 -0.79 -4.57
C THR A 83 23.33 0.42 -3.91
N TYR A 84 23.56 1.63 -4.43
CA TYR A 84 22.85 2.83 -3.96
C TYR A 84 21.35 2.79 -4.30
N LEU A 85 20.99 2.28 -5.48
CA LEU A 85 19.58 2.10 -5.87
C LEU A 85 18.88 1.06 -4.98
N LEU A 86 19.57 -0.05 -4.67
CA LEU A 86 19.07 -1.07 -3.75
C LEU A 86 18.97 -0.52 -2.31
N ALA A 87 19.92 0.29 -1.85
CA ALA A 87 19.84 0.95 -0.55
C ALA A 87 18.65 1.92 -0.45
N LYS A 88 18.34 2.64 -1.52
CA LYS A 88 17.13 3.47 -1.61
C LYS A 88 15.86 2.62 -1.50
N GLN A 89 15.80 1.49 -2.21
CA GLN A 89 14.68 0.54 -2.11
C GLN A 89 14.56 -0.05 -0.69
N TYR A 90 15.68 -0.41 -0.07
CA TYR A 90 15.74 -0.90 1.31
C TYR A 90 15.10 0.09 2.29
N ILE A 91 15.48 1.37 2.24
CA ILE A 91 14.86 2.40 3.11
C ILE A 91 13.37 2.55 2.82
N GLN A 92 12.99 2.55 1.54
CA GLN A 92 11.58 2.59 1.16
C GLN A 92 10.81 1.41 1.79
N LEU A 93 11.33 0.19 1.77
CA LEU A 93 10.68 -0.98 2.36
C LEU A 93 10.54 -0.88 3.88
N VAL A 94 11.59 -0.44 4.57
CA VAL A 94 11.55 -0.25 6.04
C VAL A 94 10.52 0.83 6.42
N SER A 95 10.44 1.93 5.64
CA SER A 95 9.42 2.97 5.83
C SER A 95 7.99 2.42 5.64
N ARG A 96 7.84 1.40 4.80
CA ARG A 96 6.58 0.72 4.47
C ARG A 96 6.26 -0.47 5.38
N GLY A 97 7.02 -0.64 6.47
CA GLY A 97 6.66 -1.57 7.55
C GLY A 97 7.40 -2.90 7.55
N PHE A 98 8.34 -3.13 6.64
CA PHE A 98 9.24 -4.29 6.73
C PHE A 98 10.20 -4.18 7.91
N ALA A 99 10.53 -5.33 8.50
CA ALA A 99 11.63 -5.41 9.46
C ALA A 99 12.97 -5.13 8.76
N ALA A 100 13.93 -4.54 9.47
CA ALA A 100 15.25 -4.25 8.92
C ALA A 100 15.91 -5.51 8.35
N ASP A 101 15.87 -6.62 9.10
CA ASP A 101 16.42 -7.91 8.68
C ASP A 101 15.78 -8.42 7.39
N GLU A 102 14.44 -8.42 7.31
CA GLU A 102 13.73 -8.89 6.10
C GLU A 102 14.00 -8.00 4.89
N ALA A 103 14.20 -6.70 5.09
CA ALA A 103 14.51 -5.77 4.01
C ALA A 103 15.91 -5.99 3.41
N THR A 104 16.86 -6.57 4.16
CA THR A 104 18.21 -6.86 3.63
C THR A 104 18.20 -7.87 2.47
N LEU A 105 17.12 -8.64 2.32
CA LEU A 105 16.94 -9.59 1.20
C LEU A 105 17.00 -8.91 -0.17
N VAL A 106 16.74 -7.61 -0.27
CA VAL A 106 16.82 -6.86 -1.55
C VAL A 106 18.24 -6.77 -2.09
N PHE A 107 19.27 -6.94 -1.26
CA PHE A 107 20.66 -6.98 -1.73
C PHE A 107 21.03 -8.34 -2.35
N GLN A 108 20.18 -9.36 -2.22
CA GLN A 108 20.44 -10.66 -2.81
C GLN A 108 20.12 -10.66 -4.31
N PRO A 109 20.94 -11.33 -5.14
CA PRO A 109 20.61 -11.50 -6.55
C PRO A 109 19.29 -12.28 -6.70
N SER A 110 18.54 -12.00 -7.76
CA SER A 110 17.25 -12.65 -8.09
C SER A 110 16.09 -12.35 -7.13
N VAL A 111 16.28 -11.47 -6.14
CA VAL A 111 15.21 -10.94 -5.30
C VAL A 111 14.85 -9.54 -5.76
N GLU A 112 13.56 -9.32 -6.01
CA GLU A 112 13.02 -8.02 -6.38
C GLU A 112 12.08 -7.50 -5.29
N CYS A 113 11.75 -6.21 -5.37
CA CYS A 113 10.78 -5.60 -4.48
C CYS A 113 9.81 -4.70 -5.24
N GLU A 114 8.55 -4.67 -4.79
CA GLU A 114 7.52 -3.84 -5.40
C GLU A 114 6.59 -3.24 -4.34
N ILE A 115 6.26 -1.95 -4.50
CA ILE A 115 5.36 -1.22 -3.59
C ILE A 115 4.02 -0.97 -4.28
N ILE A 116 3.06 -1.84 -3.97
CA ILE A 116 1.73 -1.80 -4.56
C ILE A 116 0.87 -0.77 -3.81
N LYS A 117 0.39 0.23 -4.55
CA LYS A 117 -0.56 1.24 -4.03
C LYS A 117 -1.97 0.65 -3.97
N LEU A 118 -2.58 0.69 -2.79
CA LEU A 118 -3.97 0.30 -2.54
C LEU A 118 -4.89 1.52 -2.66
N ARG A 119 -6.17 1.26 -2.95
CA ARG A 119 -7.23 2.29 -3.03
C ARG A 119 -7.28 3.14 -1.74
N PRO A 120 -7.66 4.44 -1.81
CA PRO A 120 -7.79 5.32 -0.66
C PRO A 120 -8.60 4.71 0.51
N PRO A 121 -8.26 5.10 1.75
CA PRO A 121 -8.82 4.52 2.96
C PRO A 121 -10.28 4.94 3.11
N THR A 122 -11.18 4.09 2.61
CA THR A 122 -12.60 4.12 2.94
C THR A 122 -12.87 3.13 4.07
N SER A 123 -13.99 3.28 4.78
CA SER A 123 -14.41 2.30 5.81
C SER A 123 -14.47 0.86 5.27
N LYS A 124 -14.82 0.71 3.98
CA LYS A 124 -14.81 -0.57 3.25
C LYS A 124 -13.39 -1.07 2.97
N ALA A 125 -12.45 -0.20 2.62
CA ALA A 125 -11.05 -0.57 2.40
C ALA A 125 -10.37 -1.06 3.68
N LEU A 126 -10.68 -0.45 4.83
CA LEU A 126 -10.18 -0.92 6.13
C LEU A 126 -10.64 -2.35 6.43
N LYS A 127 -11.93 -2.66 6.23
CA LYS A 127 -12.48 -4.02 6.38
C LYS A 127 -11.80 -5.03 5.44
N ARG A 128 -11.56 -4.64 4.18
CA ARG A 128 -10.85 -5.49 3.20
C ARG A 128 -9.40 -5.72 3.61
N ARG A 129 -8.73 -4.71 4.16
CA ARG A 129 -7.34 -4.81 4.65
C ARG A 129 -7.23 -5.75 5.84
N THR A 130 -8.09 -5.59 6.84
CA THR A 130 -8.14 -6.49 8.01
C THR A 130 -8.40 -7.94 7.56
N ARG A 131 -9.29 -8.13 6.59
CA ARG A 131 -9.55 -9.45 5.98
C ARG A 131 -8.34 -10.02 5.24
N PHE A 132 -7.60 -9.19 4.50
CA PHE A 132 -6.40 -9.59 3.76
C PHE A 132 -5.26 -10.00 4.71
N ALA A 133 -5.04 -9.24 5.78
CA ALA A 133 -4.11 -9.64 6.84
C ALA A 133 -4.55 -10.97 7.51
N GLY A 134 -5.84 -11.10 7.78
CA GLY A 134 -6.40 -12.21 8.54
C GLY A 134 -6.18 -12.06 10.05
N PRO A 135 -6.74 -12.98 10.85
CA PRO A 135 -6.50 -13.00 12.29
C PRO A 135 -5.00 -13.15 12.55
N GLN A 136 -4.42 -12.28 13.39
CA GLN A 136 -2.99 -12.25 13.71
C GLN A 136 -2.05 -12.23 12.49
N GLY A 137 -2.51 -11.80 11.31
CA GLY A 137 -1.68 -11.80 10.09
C GLY A 137 -1.48 -13.18 9.45
N GLN A 138 -2.18 -14.23 9.88
CA GLN A 138 -1.99 -15.60 9.39
C GLN A 138 -2.27 -15.75 7.90
N THR A 139 -3.31 -15.11 7.38
CA THR A 139 -3.66 -15.18 5.94
C THR A 139 -2.56 -14.56 5.08
N MET A 140 -2.03 -13.40 5.50
CA MET A 140 -0.93 -12.74 4.80
C MET A 140 0.34 -13.60 4.83
N LYS A 141 0.65 -14.21 5.99
CA LYS A 141 1.79 -15.14 6.11
C LYS A 141 1.63 -16.37 5.22
N ALA A 142 0.43 -16.96 5.16
CA ALA A 142 0.14 -18.09 4.30
C ALA A 142 0.30 -17.75 2.81
N LEU A 143 -0.19 -16.58 2.38
CA LEU A 143 0.04 -16.09 1.01
C LEU A 143 1.52 -15.97 0.72
N GLY A 144 2.29 -15.34 1.62
CA GLY A 144 3.74 -15.19 1.44
C GLY A 144 4.50 -16.51 1.34
N LEU A 145 4.11 -17.53 2.12
CA LEU A 145 4.72 -18.87 2.04
C LEU A 145 4.38 -19.60 0.73
N LEU A 146 3.17 -19.39 0.20
CA LEU A 146 2.72 -20.02 -1.04
C LEU A 146 3.37 -19.39 -2.27
N THR A 147 3.57 -18.07 -2.27
CA THR A 147 4.19 -17.33 -3.38
C THR A 147 5.70 -17.13 -3.22
N ASN A 148 6.31 -17.63 -2.13
CA ASN A 148 7.71 -17.39 -1.77
C ASN A 148 8.06 -15.87 -1.72
N THR A 149 7.17 -15.07 -1.16
CA THR A 149 7.33 -13.61 -1.01
C THR A 149 7.15 -13.20 0.44
N ARG A 150 7.89 -12.17 0.87
CA ARG A 150 7.65 -11.45 2.13
C ARG A 150 6.72 -10.28 1.87
N LEU A 151 5.80 -10.03 2.79
CA LEU A 151 4.72 -9.06 2.64
C LEU A 151 4.64 -8.15 3.86
N ALA A 152 4.55 -6.84 3.63
CA ALA A 152 4.28 -5.86 4.67
C ALA A 152 3.15 -4.93 4.25
N LEU A 153 2.09 -4.87 5.07
CA LEU A 153 0.97 -3.95 4.90
C LEU A 153 1.20 -2.70 5.74
N SER A 154 1.34 -1.55 5.08
CA SER A 154 1.41 -0.26 5.77
C SER A 154 0.46 0.75 5.12
N GLY A 155 -0.50 1.21 5.92
CA GLY A 155 -1.45 2.24 5.50
C GLY A 155 -2.21 1.89 4.22
N LYS A 156 -1.85 2.57 3.13
CA LYS A 156 -2.43 2.48 1.79
C LYS A 156 -1.54 1.69 0.81
N THR A 157 -0.50 1.03 1.29
CA THR A 157 0.47 0.33 0.45
C THR A 157 0.68 -1.08 0.95
N LEU A 158 0.85 -2.01 0.02
CA LEU A 158 1.36 -3.34 0.26
C LEU A 158 2.77 -3.39 -0.34
N ALA A 159 3.78 -3.58 0.48
CA ALA A 159 5.14 -3.79 0.02
C ALA A 159 5.40 -5.30 -0.06
N VAL A 160 6.05 -5.74 -1.15
CA VAL A 160 6.32 -7.13 -1.47
C VAL A 160 7.81 -7.27 -1.78
N ILE A 161 8.45 -8.32 -1.24
CA ILE A 161 9.83 -8.70 -1.54
C ILE A 161 9.83 -10.18 -1.93
N GLY A 162 10.49 -10.55 -3.03
CA GLY A 162 10.64 -11.96 -3.41
C GLY A 162 10.95 -12.17 -4.88
N SER A 163 10.61 -13.34 -5.38
CA SER A 163 10.82 -13.68 -6.80
C SER A 163 9.92 -12.84 -7.73
N PRO A 164 10.37 -12.52 -8.96
CA PRO A 164 9.57 -11.74 -9.92
C PRO A 164 8.20 -12.39 -10.20
N GLN A 165 8.18 -13.71 -10.38
CA GLN A 165 6.96 -14.50 -10.59
C GLN A 165 6.01 -14.41 -9.37
N GLY A 166 6.56 -14.47 -8.16
CA GLY A 166 5.79 -14.32 -6.92
C GLY A 166 5.19 -12.92 -6.78
N ILE A 167 5.93 -11.89 -7.17
CA ILE A 167 5.46 -10.49 -7.16
C ILE A 167 4.30 -10.30 -8.14
N GLU A 168 4.41 -10.79 -9.37
CA GLU A 168 3.33 -10.69 -10.36
C GLU A 168 2.04 -11.38 -9.88
N LEU A 169 2.16 -12.59 -9.33
CA LEU A 169 1.04 -13.29 -8.73
C LEU A 169 0.43 -12.49 -7.56
N MET A 170 1.25 -11.90 -6.71
CA MET A 170 0.80 -11.07 -5.60
C MET A 170 0.13 -9.77 -6.07
N MET A 171 0.57 -9.17 -7.18
CA MET A 171 -0.12 -8.03 -7.79
C MET A 171 -1.53 -8.43 -8.24
N GLY A 172 -1.68 -9.58 -8.88
CA GLY A 172 -2.98 -10.15 -9.27
C GLY A 172 -3.90 -10.42 -8.08
N ILE A 173 -3.40 -11.09 -7.05
CA ILE A 173 -4.14 -11.39 -5.80
C ILE A 173 -4.59 -10.10 -5.12
N THR A 174 -3.70 -9.10 -5.06
CA THR A 174 -3.99 -7.81 -4.43
C THR A 174 -5.10 -7.07 -5.19
N ARG A 175 -5.00 -7.00 -6.52
CA ARG A 175 -6.04 -6.41 -7.38
C ARG A 175 -7.39 -7.09 -7.14
N ASP A 176 -7.43 -8.41 -7.10
CA ASP A 176 -8.66 -9.17 -6.89
C ASP A 176 -9.25 -9.00 -5.48
N CYS A 177 -8.39 -8.99 -4.45
CA CYS A 177 -8.83 -8.85 -3.06
C CYS A 177 -9.35 -7.44 -2.75
N PHE A 178 -8.66 -6.40 -3.25
CA PHE A 178 -8.96 -5.01 -2.94
C PHE A 178 -9.92 -4.34 -3.92
N GLU A 179 -9.88 -4.67 -5.21
CA GLU A 179 -10.76 -4.08 -6.23
C GLU A 179 -12.02 -4.93 -6.43
N LYS A 180 -11.85 -6.19 -6.84
CA LYS A 180 -12.95 -7.13 -7.15
C LYS A 180 -13.62 -7.73 -5.91
N ASN A 181 -13.11 -7.41 -4.72
CA ASN A 181 -13.65 -7.86 -3.42
C ASN A 181 -13.68 -9.38 -3.25
N ILE A 182 -12.76 -10.11 -3.87
CA ILE A 182 -12.59 -11.54 -3.69
C ILE A 182 -11.98 -11.80 -2.30
N HIS A 183 -12.40 -12.89 -1.64
CA HIS A 183 -11.86 -13.24 -0.32
C HIS A 183 -10.48 -13.89 -0.46
N PRO A 184 -9.45 -13.46 0.29
CA PRO A 184 -8.07 -13.97 0.14
C PRO A 184 -7.95 -15.49 0.35
N VAL A 185 -8.79 -16.07 1.21
CA VAL A 185 -8.86 -17.54 1.41
C VAL A 185 -9.15 -18.30 0.11
N LYS A 186 -9.87 -17.73 -0.86
CA LYS A 186 -10.07 -18.37 -2.18
C LYS A 186 -8.74 -18.53 -2.92
N TRP A 187 -7.91 -17.48 -2.88
CA TRP A 187 -6.57 -17.50 -3.45
C TRP A 187 -5.65 -18.47 -2.70
N VAL A 188 -5.69 -18.49 -1.37
CA VAL A 188 -4.91 -19.46 -0.57
C VAL A 188 -5.26 -20.89 -0.99
N LYS A 189 -6.55 -21.24 -1.05
CA LYS A 189 -6.99 -22.57 -1.49
C LYS A 189 -6.54 -22.90 -2.91
N GLY A 190 -6.69 -21.95 -3.85
CA GLY A 190 -6.26 -22.14 -5.23
C GLY A 190 -4.76 -22.36 -5.36
N LEU A 191 -3.95 -21.58 -4.65
CA LEU A 191 -2.49 -21.72 -4.62
C LEU A 191 -2.04 -23.04 -3.96
N MET A 192 -2.73 -23.47 -2.90
CA MET A 192 -2.47 -24.78 -2.29
C MET A 192 -2.73 -25.92 -3.29
N ILE A 193 -3.88 -25.90 -3.97
CA ILE A 193 -4.21 -26.91 -4.99
C ILE A 193 -3.18 -26.87 -6.12
N ARG A 194 -2.84 -25.69 -6.63
CA ARG A 194 -1.81 -25.53 -7.67
C ARG A 194 -0.47 -26.13 -7.25
N ARG A 195 -0.04 -25.87 -6.01
CA ARG A 195 1.24 -26.37 -5.49
C ARG A 195 1.25 -27.89 -5.32
N GLU A 196 0.11 -28.51 -4.99
CA GLU A 196 0.01 -29.98 -4.94
C GLU A 196 -0.03 -30.59 -6.35
N LEU A 197 -0.76 -30.00 -7.30
CA LEU A 197 -0.80 -30.45 -8.69
C LEU A 197 0.57 -30.38 -9.36
N GLN A 198 1.36 -29.34 -9.07
CA GLN A 198 2.74 -29.20 -9.56
C GLN A 198 3.69 -30.32 -9.11
N LYS A 199 3.35 -31.07 -8.05
CA LYS A 199 4.18 -32.21 -7.62
C LYS A 199 3.91 -33.47 -8.44
N VAL A 200 2.79 -33.52 -9.17
CA VAL A 200 2.38 -34.69 -9.95
C VAL A 200 2.79 -34.47 -11.42
N PRO A 201 3.77 -35.23 -11.94
CA PRO A 201 4.28 -35.01 -13.30
C PRO A 201 3.26 -35.34 -14.40
N ASP A 202 2.32 -36.26 -14.13
CA ASP A 202 1.34 -36.73 -15.11
C ASP A 202 0.34 -35.64 -15.56
N LEU A 203 0.12 -34.62 -14.72
CA LEU A 203 -0.89 -33.57 -14.97
C LEU A 203 -0.29 -32.24 -15.45
N GLU A 204 1.00 -32.17 -15.78
CA GLU A 204 1.66 -30.92 -16.19
C GLU A 204 1.03 -30.29 -17.45
N ASN A 205 0.59 -31.12 -18.39
CA ASN A 205 0.05 -30.68 -19.69
C ASN A 205 -1.49 -30.54 -19.70
N GLU A 206 -2.17 -30.87 -18.60
CA GLU A 206 -3.63 -30.84 -18.52
C GLU A 206 -4.17 -29.49 -17.98
N ASP A 207 -5.40 -29.14 -18.36
CA ASP A 207 -6.07 -27.96 -17.80
C ASP A 207 -6.49 -28.21 -16.35
N TRP A 208 -5.92 -27.43 -15.43
CA TRP A 208 -6.19 -27.53 -13.99
C TRP A 208 -7.52 -26.89 -13.56
N SER A 209 -8.28 -26.26 -14.48
CA SER A 209 -9.56 -25.61 -14.18
C SER A 209 -10.57 -26.52 -13.46
N LYS A 210 -10.51 -27.83 -13.72
CA LYS A 210 -11.36 -28.86 -13.12
C LYS A 210 -11.21 -28.98 -11.60
N PHE A 211 -10.00 -28.75 -11.07
CA PHE A 211 -9.68 -28.94 -9.65
C PHE A 211 -10.01 -27.74 -8.77
N TYR A 212 -10.25 -26.57 -9.37
CA TYR A 212 -10.63 -25.40 -8.60
C TYR A 212 -12.06 -25.50 -8.09
N PRO A 213 -12.32 -25.11 -6.82
CA PRO A 213 -13.67 -25.11 -6.27
C PRO A 213 -14.58 -24.18 -7.09
N LYS A 214 -15.55 -24.76 -7.80
CA LYS A 214 -16.56 -23.99 -8.54
C LYS A 214 -17.46 -23.27 -7.54
N GLU A 215 -17.70 -21.99 -7.77
CA GLU A 215 -18.64 -21.25 -6.93
C GLU A 215 -20.03 -21.86 -7.07
N ALA A 216 -20.62 -22.27 -5.95
CA ALA A 216 -22.03 -22.63 -5.92
C ALA A 216 -22.83 -21.41 -6.41
N ARG A 217 -23.66 -21.60 -7.44
CA ARG A 217 -24.48 -20.51 -8.00
C ARG A 217 -25.33 -19.91 -6.88
N ARG A 218 -25.03 -18.66 -6.51
CA ARG A 218 -25.87 -17.92 -5.57
C ARG A 218 -27.17 -17.57 -6.29
N ASN A 219 -28.24 -18.29 -5.96
CA ASN A 219 -29.60 -17.88 -6.31
C ASN A 219 -29.93 -16.60 -5.53
N HIS A 220 -29.54 -15.45 -6.06
CA HIS A 220 -29.99 -14.16 -5.54
C HIS A 220 -31.49 -14.08 -5.75
N LYS A 221 -32.27 -14.30 -4.68
CA LYS A 221 -33.70 -13.98 -4.67
C LYS A 221 -33.81 -12.50 -5.00
N LYS A 222 -34.26 -12.17 -6.22
CA LYS A 222 -34.58 -10.80 -6.63
C LYS A 222 -35.56 -10.28 -5.60
N LYS A 223 -35.18 -9.23 -4.86
CA LYS A 223 -36.08 -8.57 -3.92
C LYS A 223 -37.23 -8.03 -4.77
N LYS A 224 -38.44 -8.59 -4.62
CA LYS A 224 -39.62 -8.06 -5.28
C LYS A 224 -39.80 -6.64 -4.77
N VAL A 225 -39.50 -5.66 -5.61
CA VAL A 225 -39.79 -4.27 -5.29
C VAL A 225 -41.29 -4.14 -5.43
N ASN A 226 -42.01 -4.11 -4.31
CA ASN A 226 -43.40 -3.69 -4.31
C ASN A 226 -43.38 -2.19 -4.61
N ILE A 227 -43.46 -1.83 -5.90
CA ILE A 227 -43.64 -0.46 -6.35
C ILE A 227 -45.01 -0.03 -5.83
N HIS A 228 -45.03 0.53 -4.62
CA HIS A 228 -46.17 1.30 -4.18
C HIS A 228 -46.16 2.52 -5.09
N LYS A 229 -47.16 2.64 -5.97
CA LYS A 229 -47.37 3.86 -6.76
C LYS A 229 -47.34 5.00 -5.75
N LYS A 230 -46.32 5.86 -5.81
CA LYS A 230 -46.30 7.10 -5.02
C LYS A 230 -47.58 7.82 -5.42
N LYS A 231 -48.51 7.99 -4.47
CA LYS A 231 -49.61 8.93 -4.69
C LYS A 231 -48.92 10.26 -4.96
N ASN A 232 -49.14 10.84 -6.14
CA ASN A 232 -48.85 12.26 -6.38
C ASN A 232 -49.85 13.06 -5.54
N GLY A 233 -49.75 12.95 -4.22
CA GLY A 233 -50.43 13.83 -3.31
C GLY A 233 -49.59 15.09 -3.25
N ILE A 234 -50.23 16.24 -3.50
CA ILE A 234 -49.78 17.49 -2.90
C ILE A 234 -49.37 17.16 -1.47
N VAL A 235 -48.09 17.41 -1.14
CA VAL A 235 -47.64 17.29 0.24
C VAL A 235 -48.38 18.39 0.97
N ASP A 236 -49.52 18.05 1.58
CA ASP A 236 -50.23 18.96 2.44
C ASP A 236 -49.25 19.29 3.55
N VAL A 237 -48.64 20.48 3.46
CA VAL A 237 -47.64 20.96 4.42
C VAL A 237 -48.46 21.19 5.68
N GLY A 238 -48.62 20.14 6.48
CA GLY A 238 -49.57 20.09 7.58
C GLY A 238 -49.52 21.40 8.36
N LYS A 239 -50.70 21.97 8.66
CA LYS A 239 -50.84 23.32 9.25
C LYS A 239 -49.73 23.55 10.26
N PHE A 240 -48.88 24.55 10.00
CA PHE A 240 -47.82 24.94 10.92
C PHE A 240 -48.44 25.12 12.30
N SER A 241 -47.87 24.47 13.31
CA SER A 241 -48.34 24.68 14.68
C SER A 241 -48.14 26.15 15.04
N GLU A 242 -49.24 26.88 15.25
CA GLU A 242 -49.22 28.30 15.59
C GLU A 242 -48.37 28.56 16.83
N ARG A 243 -47.63 29.67 16.83
CA ARG A 243 -46.83 30.06 17.99
C ARG A 243 -47.77 30.45 19.12
N LYS A 244 -47.32 30.29 20.36
CA LYS A 244 -48.12 30.67 21.55
C LYS A 244 -48.60 32.13 21.49
N VAL A 245 -47.78 33.02 20.91
CA VAL A 245 -48.11 34.44 20.74
C VAL A 245 -49.29 34.61 19.79
N ASP A 246 -49.32 33.86 18.69
CA ASP A 246 -50.38 33.92 17.69
C ASP A 246 -51.71 33.47 18.33
N LYS A 247 -51.68 32.40 19.13
CA LYS A 247 -52.84 31.94 19.91
C LYS A 247 -53.35 32.99 20.90
N GLN A 248 -52.46 33.71 21.56
CA GLN A 248 -52.82 34.77 22.51
C GLN A 248 -53.40 36.01 21.82
N MET A 249 -52.95 36.30 20.59
CA MET A 249 -53.55 37.35 19.76
C MET A 249 -54.94 36.94 19.27
N GLU A 250 -55.14 35.69 18.83
CA GLU A 250 -56.46 35.18 18.44
C GLU A 250 -57.46 35.17 19.60
N MET A 251 -57.02 34.83 20.82
CA MET A 251 -57.85 34.86 22.02
C MET A 251 -58.13 36.29 22.54
N GLY A 252 -57.50 37.34 21.96
CA GLY A 252 -57.68 38.73 22.38
C GLY A 252 -56.97 39.13 23.68
N ASP A 253 -56.36 38.17 24.39
CA ASP A 253 -55.73 38.37 25.70
C ASP A 253 -54.36 39.04 25.64
N PHE A 254 -53.73 39.11 24.45
CA PHE A 254 -52.38 39.64 24.30
C PHE A 254 -52.25 41.11 24.77
N SER A 255 -53.26 41.95 24.49
CA SER A 255 -53.27 43.36 24.88
C SER A 255 -53.40 43.54 26.39
N ALA A 256 -54.19 42.69 27.06
CA ALA A 256 -54.36 42.70 28.51
C ALA A 256 -53.09 42.23 29.25
N PHE A 257 -52.32 41.31 28.65
CA PHE A 257 -51.04 40.88 29.22
C PHE A 257 -49.97 41.97 29.11
N LYS A 258 -49.96 42.73 28.01
CA LYS A 258 -49.03 43.87 27.81
C LYS A 258 -49.31 45.02 28.78
N SER A 259 -50.57 45.36 29.01
CA SER A 259 -50.97 46.45 29.92
C SER A 259 -50.67 46.13 31.38
N LYS A 260 -50.86 44.87 31.81
CA LYS A 260 -50.47 44.41 33.15
C LYS A 260 -48.95 44.46 33.35
N LYS A 261 -48.17 44.07 32.33
CA LYS A 261 -46.71 44.07 32.39
C LYS A 261 -46.08 45.47 32.35
N SER A 262 -46.81 46.50 31.92
CA SER A 262 -46.39 47.91 31.94
C SER A 262 -46.85 48.67 33.19
N ALA A 263 -47.70 48.06 34.02
CA ALA A 263 -48.21 48.62 35.27
C ALA A 263 -47.48 48.08 36.52
N GLU A 264 -46.54 47.16 36.32
CA GLU A 264 -45.48 46.73 37.26
C GLU A 264 -44.16 47.43 36.89
#